data_AF-A0A4Q0AWD0-F1
#
_entry.id   AF-A0A4Q0AWD0-F1
#
_cell.length_a   1.000
_cell.length_b   1.000
_cell.length_c   1.000
_cell.angle_alpha   90.00
_cell.angle_beta   90.00
_cell.angle_gamma   90.00
#
_symmetry.space_group_name_H-M   'P 1'
#
loop_
_entity.id
_entity.type
_entity.pdbx_description
1 polymer ?
#
loop_
_entity_poly.entity_id
_entity_poly.type
_entity_poly.pdbx_seq_one_letter_code
_entity_poly.pdbx_strand_id
1 'polypeptide(L)'
;MLPYCSFIDSGDENANGYALHKYYHDHLYGFPIDSDDELFCRLVLEINQAGLSWTTILKKEVAFRAAYHQFNIAKVAAYGQKDKERLLQNAGIIRNRLKIEAAIYNAQVILTLQEAFGSFKQWIEHHHSKTKQEWVLLFKNTFRFTGGEIVNEFLMSTGYLPGAHDADCIIYKKLMKSKPAWSRKT
;
A
#
# COMPACT_ATOMS: atom_id res chain seq x y z
N MET A 1 -10.38 -17.98 1.86
CA MET A 1 -9.05 -17.43 1.53
C MET A 1 -8.11 -18.02 2.56
N LEU A 2 -7.10 -18.78 2.16
CA LEU A 2 -6.09 -19.22 3.13
C LEU A 2 -5.46 -17.96 3.73
N PRO A 3 -5.34 -17.83 5.05
CA PRO A 3 -4.60 -16.73 5.65
C PRO A 3 -3.23 -16.61 4.99
N TYR A 4 -2.77 -15.38 4.76
CA TYR A 4 -1.51 -15.13 4.07
C TYR A 4 -0.34 -15.85 4.77
N CYS A 5 -0.42 -16.02 6.09
CA CYS A 5 0.50 -16.83 6.90
C CYS A 5 0.51 -18.30 6.48
N SER A 6 -0.66 -18.94 6.30
CA SER A 6 -0.74 -20.35 5.89
C SER A 6 -0.08 -20.62 4.53
N PHE A 7 -0.14 -19.67 3.60
CA PHE A 7 0.60 -19.77 2.33
C PHE A 7 2.11 -19.80 2.56
N ILE A 8 2.63 -18.94 3.45
CA ILE A 8 4.06 -18.93 3.79
C ILE A 8 4.46 -20.18 4.56
N ASP A 9 3.65 -20.60 5.52
CA ASP A 9 3.89 -21.76 6.38
C ASP A 9 3.85 -23.09 5.61
N SER A 10 3.15 -23.15 4.48
CA SER A 10 3.18 -24.32 3.58
C SER A 10 4.59 -24.69 3.13
N GLY A 11 5.53 -23.72 3.13
CA GLY A 11 6.92 -23.95 2.77
C GLY A 11 7.15 -24.37 1.32
N ASP A 12 6.16 -24.22 0.44
CA ASP A 12 6.32 -24.55 -0.99
C ASP A 12 7.21 -23.52 -1.69
N GLU A 13 8.52 -23.70 -1.58
CA GLU A 13 9.52 -22.83 -2.21
C GLU A 13 9.44 -22.83 -3.75
N ASN A 14 8.80 -23.84 -4.34
CA ASN A 14 8.54 -23.91 -5.77
C ASN A 14 7.32 -23.07 -6.20
N ALA A 15 6.51 -22.62 -5.24
CA ALA A 15 5.38 -21.74 -5.53
C ALA A 15 5.88 -20.43 -6.18
N ASN A 16 5.18 -20.02 -7.23
CA ASN A 16 5.55 -18.86 -8.01
C ASN A 16 5.67 -17.59 -7.14
N GLY A 17 6.90 -17.08 -6.98
CA GLY A 17 7.16 -15.87 -6.20
C GLY A 17 7.20 -16.08 -4.69
N TYR A 18 7.32 -17.33 -4.20
CA TYR A 18 7.38 -17.64 -2.76
C TYR A 18 8.35 -16.75 -1.99
N ALA A 19 9.60 -16.61 -2.47
CA ALA A 19 10.61 -15.77 -1.82
C ALA A 19 10.18 -14.29 -1.69
N LEU A 20 9.50 -13.74 -2.69
CA LEU A 20 8.98 -12.36 -2.64
C LEU A 20 7.85 -12.23 -1.62
N HIS A 21 6.94 -13.20 -1.61
CA HIS A 21 5.84 -13.24 -0.66
C HIS A 21 6.35 -13.41 0.78
N LYS A 22 7.32 -14.30 1.01
CA LYS A 22 7.94 -14.51 2.31
C LYS A 22 8.63 -13.25 2.80
N TYR A 23 9.40 -12.58 1.95
CA TYR A 23 10.03 -11.31 2.32
C TYR A 23 8.98 -10.26 2.71
N TYR A 24 7.95 -10.08 1.89
CA TYR A 24 6.86 -9.14 2.13
C TYR A 24 6.11 -9.47 3.43
N HIS A 25 5.76 -10.73 3.66
CA HIS A 25 5.14 -11.21 4.89
C HIS A 25 6.00 -10.91 6.12
N ASP A 26 7.29 -11.27 6.09
CA ASP A 26 8.17 -11.26 7.27
C ASP A 26 8.63 -9.83 7.68
N HIS A 27 8.51 -8.86 6.77
CA HIS A 27 9.11 -7.53 6.94
C HIS A 27 8.18 -6.36 6.65
N LEU A 28 7.17 -6.52 5.80
CA LEU A 28 6.41 -5.40 5.26
C LEU A 28 4.91 -5.47 5.57
N TYR A 29 4.29 -6.65 5.52
CA TYR A 29 2.85 -6.79 5.68
C TYR A 29 2.42 -6.63 7.13
N GLY A 30 1.60 -5.62 7.41
CA GLY A 30 1.10 -5.29 8.74
C GLY A 30 2.02 -4.41 9.57
N PHE A 31 3.27 -4.20 9.12
CA PHE A 31 4.23 -3.37 9.84
C PHE A 31 3.94 -1.88 9.62
N PRO A 32 4.07 -1.02 10.65
CA PRO A 32 3.94 0.42 10.50
C PRO A 32 4.92 0.99 9.48
N ILE A 33 4.45 2.00 8.75
CA ILE A 33 5.26 2.78 7.82
C ILE A 33 5.31 4.22 8.30
N ASP A 34 6.52 4.73 8.52
CA ASP A 34 6.74 6.10 9.00
C ASP A 34 6.88 7.14 7.88
N SER A 35 7.31 6.70 6.69
CA SER A 35 7.53 7.58 5.54
C SER A 35 6.26 7.78 4.73
N ASP A 36 5.90 9.04 4.47
CA ASP A 36 4.78 9.39 3.58
C ASP A 36 4.96 8.87 2.16
N ASP A 37 6.18 8.97 1.60
CA ASP A 37 6.50 8.46 0.27
C ASP A 37 6.28 6.93 0.20
N GLU A 38 6.59 6.21 1.28
CA GLU A 38 6.39 4.75 1.35
C GLU A 38 4.92 4.37 1.61
N LEU A 39 4.18 5.16 2.39
CA LEU A 39 2.72 5.02 2.52
C LEU A 39 2.03 5.25 1.16
N PHE A 40 2.45 6.29 0.44
CA PHE A 40 1.96 6.58 -0.91
C PHE A 40 2.32 5.45 -1.88
N CYS A 41 3.57 4.94 -1.84
CA CYS A 41 3.97 3.75 -2.56
C CYS A 41 3.00 2.59 -2.32
N ARG A 42 2.74 2.24 -1.05
CA ARG A 42 1.82 1.14 -0.71
C ARG A 42 0.43 1.38 -1.29
N LEU A 43 -0.15 2.56 -1.10
CA LEU A 43 -1.47 2.90 -1.64
C LEU A 43 -1.53 2.70 -3.17
N VAL A 44 -0.51 3.17 -3.90
CA VAL A 44 -0.46 3.03 -5.37
C VAL A 44 -0.28 1.57 -5.80
N LEU A 45 0.50 0.76 -5.06
CA LEU A 45 0.64 -0.67 -5.34
C LEU A 45 -0.68 -1.41 -5.15
N GLU A 46 -1.43 -1.13 -4.08
CA GLU A 46 -2.77 -1.71 -3.84
C GLU A 46 -3.78 -1.29 -4.93
N ILE A 47 -3.75 -0.03 -5.36
CA ILE A 47 -4.56 0.44 -6.52
C ILE A 47 -4.22 -0.36 -7.78
N ASN A 48 -2.93 -0.65 -8.00
CA ASN A 48 -2.48 -1.37 -9.18
C ASN A 48 -2.78 -2.87 -9.11
N GLN A 49 -2.89 -3.46 -7.91
CA GLN A 49 -3.28 -4.84 -7.70
C GLN A 49 -4.68 -5.16 -8.23
N ALA A 50 -5.62 -4.20 -8.23
CA ALA A 50 -7.00 -4.46 -8.66
C ALA A 50 -7.07 -5.14 -10.04
N GLY A 51 -7.57 -6.38 -10.05
CA GLY A 51 -7.68 -7.25 -11.24
C GLY A 51 -6.44 -8.12 -11.54
N LEU A 52 -5.46 -8.19 -10.63
CA LEU A 52 -4.20 -8.92 -10.77
C LEU A 52 -3.84 -9.66 -9.48
N SER A 53 -2.89 -10.59 -9.57
CA SER A 53 -2.31 -11.21 -8.37
C SER A 53 -1.35 -10.27 -7.65
N TRP A 54 -1.24 -10.37 -6.32
CA TRP A 54 -0.21 -9.62 -5.58
C TRP A 54 1.20 -10.03 -5.99
N THR A 55 1.43 -11.28 -6.38
CA THR A 55 2.70 -11.75 -6.96
C THR A 55 3.11 -10.92 -8.17
N THR A 56 2.15 -10.55 -9.04
CA THR A 56 2.41 -9.67 -10.19
C THR A 56 2.92 -8.30 -9.74
N ILE A 57 2.36 -7.75 -8.67
CA ILE A 57 2.76 -6.46 -8.13
C ILE A 57 4.15 -6.55 -7.49
N LEU A 58 4.40 -7.54 -6.63
CA LEU A 58 5.71 -7.76 -6.01
C LEU A 58 6.83 -7.93 -7.05
N LYS A 59 6.59 -8.70 -8.12
CA LYS A 59 7.56 -8.87 -9.22
C LYS A 59 7.86 -7.56 -9.97
N LYS A 60 6.93 -6.60 -9.95
CA LYS A 60 7.06 -5.31 -10.65
C LYS A 60 7.46 -4.17 -9.72
N GLU A 61 7.58 -4.39 -8.42
CA GLU A 61 7.79 -3.33 -7.43
C GLU A 61 9.02 -2.47 -7.74
N VAL A 62 10.15 -3.08 -8.05
CA VAL A 62 11.39 -2.35 -8.41
C VAL A 62 11.17 -1.44 -9.62
N ALA A 63 10.46 -1.93 -10.64
CA ALA A 63 10.15 -1.15 -11.83
C ALA A 63 9.15 -0.01 -11.52
N PHE A 64 8.17 -0.25 -10.64
CA PHE A 64 7.25 0.77 -10.14
C PHE A 64 8.00 1.88 -9.41
N ARG A 65 8.85 1.53 -8.46
CA ARG A 65 9.67 2.50 -7.71
C ARG A 65 10.50 3.36 -8.65
N ALA A 66 11.21 2.77 -9.59
CA ALA A 66 11.96 3.52 -10.60
C ALA A 66 11.07 4.43 -11.46
N ALA A 67 9.93 3.92 -11.96
CA ALA A 67 9.03 4.65 -12.84
C ALA A 67 8.37 5.86 -12.17
N TYR A 68 8.11 5.76 -10.86
CA TYR A 68 7.47 6.79 -10.03
C TYR A 68 8.48 7.59 -9.18
N HIS A 69 9.77 7.63 -9.57
CA HIS A 69 10.83 8.35 -8.84
C HIS A 69 10.86 8.04 -7.33
N GLN A 70 10.89 6.75 -7.01
CA GLN A 70 10.81 6.20 -5.64
C GLN A 70 9.54 6.62 -4.89
N PHE A 71 8.46 6.91 -5.62
CA PHE A 71 7.21 7.42 -5.07
C PHE A 71 7.35 8.72 -4.30
N ASN A 72 8.33 9.56 -4.66
CA ASN A 72 8.41 10.89 -4.11
C ASN A 72 7.14 11.70 -4.45
N ILE A 73 6.34 12.01 -3.43
CA ILE A 73 4.99 12.57 -3.60
C ILE A 73 5.04 13.87 -4.40
N ALA A 74 5.95 14.79 -4.07
CA ALA A 74 6.08 16.07 -4.76
C ALA A 74 6.41 15.90 -6.25
N LYS A 75 7.34 15.00 -6.60
CA LYS A 75 7.67 14.70 -8.00
C LYS A 75 6.49 14.09 -8.75
N VAL A 76 5.82 13.11 -8.16
CA VAL A 76 4.68 12.43 -8.80
C VAL A 76 3.49 13.37 -8.97
N ALA A 77 3.24 14.25 -8.00
CA ALA A 77 2.20 15.27 -8.07
C ALA A 77 2.43 16.27 -9.22
N ALA A 78 3.69 16.55 -9.56
CA ALA A 78 4.09 17.44 -10.64
C ALA A 78 4.08 16.79 -12.04
N TYR A 79 3.77 15.50 -12.15
CA TYR A 79 3.78 14.80 -13.44
C TYR A 79 2.82 15.42 -14.46
N GLY A 80 3.38 15.72 -15.64
CA GLY A 80 2.63 16.27 -16.76
C GLY A 80 2.23 15.22 -17.79
N GLN A 81 1.79 15.69 -18.96
CA GLN A 81 1.40 14.82 -20.07
C GLN A 81 2.54 13.89 -20.55
N LYS A 82 3.77 14.42 -20.62
CA LYS A 82 4.96 13.64 -21.01
C LYS A 82 5.24 12.49 -20.05
N ASP A 83 5.04 12.68 -18.74
CA ASP A 83 5.22 11.62 -17.75
C ASP A 83 4.15 10.53 -17.90
N LYS A 84 2.90 10.91 -18.12
CA LYS A 84 1.82 9.95 -18.37
C LYS A 84 2.11 9.10 -19.60
N GLU A 85 2.57 9.70 -20.69
CA GLU A 85 2.95 8.99 -21.91
C GLU A 85 4.13 8.05 -21.68
N ARG A 86 5.19 8.52 -21.00
CA ARG A 86 6.33 7.69 -20.59
C ARG A 86 5.89 6.48 -19.77
N LEU A 87 5.01 6.68 -18.78
CA LEU A 87 4.49 5.59 -17.95
C LEU A 87 3.63 4.60 -18.75
N LEU A 88 2.80 5.09 -19.67
CA LEU A 88 1.99 4.24 -20.55
C LEU A 88 2.82 3.38 -21.50
N GLN A 89 4.06 3.78 -21.82
CA GLN A 89 4.98 2.98 -22.63
C GLN A 89 5.85 2.02 -21.81
N ASN A 90 5.88 2.16 -20.48
CA ASN A 90 6.75 1.35 -19.63
C ASN A 90 6.15 -0.04 -19.35
N ALA A 91 6.66 -1.08 -20.01
CA ALA A 91 6.25 -2.47 -19.80
C ALA A 91 6.61 -3.05 -18.42
N GLY A 92 7.50 -2.38 -17.68
CA GLY A 92 7.87 -2.73 -16.31
C GLY A 92 6.70 -2.59 -15.32
N ILE A 93 5.75 -1.68 -15.59
CA ILE A 93 4.60 -1.40 -14.72
C ILE A 93 3.27 -1.87 -15.34
N ILE A 94 2.16 -1.54 -14.68
CA ILE A 94 0.81 -1.76 -15.23
C ILE A 94 0.42 -0.55 -16.09
N ARG A 95 0.36 -0.74 -17.40
CA ARG A 95 0.07 0.29 -18.40
C ARG A 95 -1.43 0.61 -18.48
N ASN A 96 -1.98 1.18 -17.41
CA ASN A 96 -3.38 1.58 -17.33
C ASN A 96 -3.48 3.10 -17.10
N ARG A 97 -4.08 3.81 -18.07
CA ARG A 97 -4.18 5.28 -18.04
C ARG A 97 -4.89 5.80 -16.79
N LEU A 98 -6.02 5.20 -16.42
CA LEU A 98 -6.81 5.64 -15.28
C LEU A 98 -6.07 5.45 -13.96
N LYS A 99 -5.36 4.33 -13.79
CA LYS A 99 -4.53 4.07 -12.60
C LYS A 99 -3.34 5.04 -12.50
N ILE A 100 -2.70 5.36 -13.63
CA ILE A 100 -1.62 6.37 -13.68
C ILE A 100 -2.15 7.75 -13.28
N GLU A 101 -3.28 8.17 -13.85
CA GLU A 101 -3.91 9.45 -13.51
C GLU A 101 -4.37 9.50 -12.05
N ALA A 102 -4.86 8.38 -11.50
CA ALA A 102 -5.21 8.27 -10.10
C ALA A 102 -3.99 8.44 -9.18
N ALA A 103 -2.85 7.83 -9.50
CA ALA A 103 -1.62 7.99 -8.72
C ALA A 103 -1.17 9.47 -8.68
N ILE A 104 -1.21 10.17 -9.82
CA ILE A 104 -0.85 11.60 -9.90
C ILE A 104 -1.82 12.45 -9.08
N TYR A 105 -3.13 12.25 -9.25
CA TYR A 105 -4.15 12.96 -8.48
C TYR A 105 -4.01 12.70 -6.97
N ASN A 106 -3.80 11.45 -6.56
CA ASN A 106 -3.65 11.10 -5.16
C ASN A 106 -2.39 11.74 -4.55
N ALA A 107 -1.28 11.82 -5.30
CA ALA A 107 -0.09 12.55 -4.85
C ALA A 107 -0.37 14.05 -4.61
N GLN A 108 -1.14 14.68 -5.51
CA GLN A 108 -1.55 16.08 -5.35
C GLN A 108 -2.42 16.29 -4.12
N VAL A 109 -3.40 15.40 -3.89
CA VAL A 109 -4.23 15.43 -2.68
C VAL A 109 -3.37 15.27 -1.43
N ILE A 110 -2.40 14.34 -1.44
CA ILE A 110 -1.51 14.14 -0.30
C ILE A 110 -0.71 15.41 0.01
N LEU A 111 -0.24 16.18 -0.97
CA LEU A 111 0.43 17.46 -0.68
C LEU A 111 -0.48 18.42 0.10
N THR A 112 -1.77 18.53 -0.26
CA THR A 112 -2.74 19.33 0.52
C THR A 112 -2.94 18.78 1.93
N LEU A 113 -2.92 17.46 2.11
CA LEU A 113 -2.99 16.85 3.44
C LEU A 113 -1.72 17.12 4.26
N GLN A 114 -0.54 17.12 3.63
CA GLN A 114 0.72 17.46 4.28
C GLN A 114 0.71 18.91 4.79
N GLU A 115 0.12 19.84 4.03
CA GLU A 115 -0.05 21.23 4.47
C GLU A 115 -0.98 21.34 5.69
N ALA A 116 -2.10 20.60 5.70
CA ALA A 116 -3.12 20.71 6.73
C ALA A 116 -2.83 19.89 8.02
N PHE A 117 -2.18 18.73 7.89
CA PHE A 117 -1.96 17.77 8.99
C PHE A 117 -0.47 17.55 9.30
N GLY A 118 0.44 18.19 8.55
CA GLY A 118 1.89 18.04 8.65
C GLY A 118 2.45 16.83 7.91
N SER A 119 1.66 15.75 7.71
CA SER A 119 2.05 14.60 6.88
C SER A 119 0.83 13.75 6.47
N PHE A 120 0.97 12.90 5.45
CA PHE A 120 -0.03 11.89 5.09
C PHE A 120 -0.24 10.91 6.25
N LYS A 121 0.84 10.46 6.89
CA LYS A 121 0.75 9.61 8.07
C LYS A 121 -0.08 10.27 9.17
N GLN A 122 0.20 11.52 9.51
CA GLN A 122 -0.53 12.23 10.57
C GLN A 122 -2.00 12.46 10.20
N TRP A 123 -2.33 12.61 8.92
CA TRP A 123 -3.73 12.61 8.48
C TRP A 123 -4.41 11.26 8.76
N ILE A 124 -3.76 10.12 8.49
CA ILE A 124 -4.30 8.80 8.83
C ILE A 124 -4.44 8.67 10.36
N GLU A 125 -3.41 9.05 11.12
CA GLU A 125 -3.40 8.99 12.59
C GLU A 125 -4.51 9.86 13.21
N HIS A 126 -4.73 11.07 12.69
CA HIS A 126 -5.81 11.96 13.13
C HIS A 126 -7.20 11.32 12.99
N HIS A 127 -7.39 10.50 11.96
CA HIS A 127 -8.66 9.83 11.69
C HIS A 127 -8.79 8.47 12.38
N HIS A 128 -7.72 7.95 12.98
CA HIS A 128 -7.76 6.70 13.73
C HIS A 128 -8.42 6.91 15.11
N SER A 129 -9.28 6.04 15.61
CA SER A 129 -9.74 4.74 15.07
C SER A 129 -11.11 4.84 14.38
N LYS A 130 -11.21 4.30 13.15
CA LYS A 130 -12.45 4.16 12.38
C LYS A 130 -12.78 2.70 12.09
N THR A 131 -14.06 2.39 11.94
CA THR A 131 -14.50 1.11 11.37
C THR A 131 -14.07 0.99 9.90
N LYS A 132 -14.03 -0.23 9.37
CA LYS A 132 -13.71 -0.47 7.94
C LYS A 132 -14.62 0.33 7.01
N GLN A 133 -15.91 0.43 7.31
CA GLN A 133 -16.86 1.17 6.45
C GLN A 133 -16.58 2.67 6.44
N GLU A 134 -16.29 3.26 7.61
CA GLU A 134 -15.92 4.68 7.73
C GLU A 134 -14.60 4.98 7.03
N TRP A 135 -13.60 4.10 7.13
CA TRP A 135 -12.34 4.21 6.39
C TRP A 135 -12.57 4.22 4.88
N VAL A 136 -13.38 3.27 4.38
CA VAL A 136 -13.71 3.20 2.95
C VAL A 136 -14.41 4.47 2.50
N LEU A 137 -15.35 5.01 3.27
CA LEU A 137 -16.02 6.25 2.93
C LEU A 137 -15.04 7.44 2.91
N LEU A 138 -14.18 7.56 3.93
CA LEU A 138 -13.16 8.60 4.01
C LEU A 138 -12.22 8.57 2.79
N PHE A 139 -11.67 7.39 2.48
CA PHE A 139 -10.75 7.24 1.36
C PHE A 139 -11.42 7.45 -0.01
N LYS A 140 -12.69 7.06 -0.17
CA LYS A 140 -13.45 7.32 -1.41
C LYS A 140 -13.73 8.80 -1.63
N ASN A 141 -13.97 9.55 -0.56
CA ASN A 141 -14.21 10.98 -0.63
C ASN A 141 -12.92 11.79 -0.81
N THR A 142 -11.76 11.21 -0.50
CA THR A 142 -10.47 11.89 -0.51
C THR A 142 -9.65 11.56 -1.77
N PHE A 143 -9.61 10.29 -2.15
CA PHE A 143 -8.70 9.76 -3.17
C PHE A 143 -9.46 9.09 -4.33
N ARG A 144 -8.76 8.88 -5.44
CA ARG A 144 -9.23 8.09 -6.59
C ARG A 144 -8.78 6.65 -6.48
N PHE A 145 -9.59 5.74 -7.02
CA PHE A 145 -9.35 4.29 -7.05
C PHE A 145 -9.26 3.63 -5.66
N THR A 146 -9.99 4.15 -4.68
CA THR A 146 -10.00 3.64 -3.30
C THR A 146 -11.26 2.83 -3.00
N GLY A 147 -11.44 1.74 -3.75
CA GLY A 147 -12.51 0.77 -3.51
C GLY A 147 -12.37 0.07 -2.15
N GLY A 148 -13.43 -0.61 -1.70
CA GLY A 148 -13.47 -1.22 -0.36
C GLY A 148 -12.33 -2.19 -0.07
N GLU A 149 -11.96 -3.01 -1.06
CA GLU A 149 -10.86 -3.96 -0.94
C GLU A 149 -9.49 -3.28 -0.90
N ILE A 150 -9.28 -2.28 -1.77
CA ILE A 150 -8.02 -1.52 -1.84
C ILE A 150 -7.75 -0.80 -0.51
N VAL A 151 -8.79 -0.17 0.07
CA VAL A 151 -8.66 0.50 1.37
C VAL A 151 -8.43 -0.51 2.49
N ASN A 152 -9.07 -1.68 2.44
CA ASN A 152 -8.84 -2.75 3.41
C ASN A 152 -7.38 -3.20 3.40
N GLU A 153 -6.87 -3.60 2.23
CA GLU A 153 -5.50 -4.10 2.10
C GLU A 153 -4.48 -3.00 2.39
N PHE A 154 -4.72 -1.76 1.97
CA PHE A 154 -3.84 -0.65 2.34
C PHE A 154 -3.73 -0.48 3.85
N LEU A 155 -4.85 -0.39 4.57
CA LEU A 155 -4.83 -0.15 6.02
C LEU A 155 -4.35 -1.37 6.82
N MET A 156 -4.71 -2.58 6.40
CA MET A 156 -4.23 -3.81 7.03
C MET A 156 -2.74 -3.98 6.80
N SER A 157 -2.26 -3.80 5.56
CA SER A 157 -0.86 -3.98 5.21
C SER A 157 0.08 -2.93 5.82
N THR A 158 -0.44 -1.78 6.24
CA THR A 158 0.30 -0.70 6.90
C THR A 158 0.07 -0.63 8.42
N GLY A 159 -0.64 -1.62 8.99
CA GLY A 159 -0.79 -1.77 10.44
C GLY A 159 -1.86 -0.89 11.08
N TYR A 160 -2.79 -0.31 10.32
CA TYR A 160 -3.95 0.43 10.85
C TYR A 160 -5.19 -0.42 11.08
N LEU A 161 -5.30 -1.57 10.40
CA LEU A 161 -6.32 -2.59 10.66
C LEU A 161 -5.65 -3.92 11.04
N PRO A 162 -6.29 -4.74 11.91
CA PRO A 162 -5.81 -6.08 12.22
C PRO A 162 -6.04 -7.03 11.03
N GLY A 163 -5.40 -8.21 11.08
CA GLY A 163 -5.63 -9.31 10.12
C GLY A 163 -4.46 -9.62 9.18
N ALA A 164 -3.37 -8.83 9.24
CA ALA A 164 -2.20 -9.10 8.41
C ALA A 164 -1.48 -10.41 8.78
N HIS A 165 -1.51 -10.79 10.06
CA HIS A 165 -0.90 -12.01 10.58
C HIS A 165 -1.82 -12.71 11.58
N ASP A 166 -1.88 -14.03 11.52
CA ASP A 166 -2.56 -14.87 12.51
C ASP A 166 -1.80 -14.86 13.85
N ALA A 167 -2.51 -15.11 14.96
CA ALA A 167 -1.94 -15.03 16.31
C ALA A 167 -0.81 -16.05 16.57
N ASP A 168 -0.83 -17.17 15.85
CA ASP A 168 0.16 -18.25 15.88
C ASP A 168 1.26 -18.11 14.82
N CYS A 169 1.18 -17.10 13.94
CA CYS A 169 2.24 -16.82 12.97
C CYS A 169 3.57 -16.54 13.65
N ILE A 170 4.66 -17.11 13.12
CA ILE A 170 6.03 -16.92 13.66
C ILE A 170 6.46 -15.45 13.69
N ILE A 171 5.92 -14.62 12.79
CA ILE A 171 6.21 -13.19 12.68
C ILE A 171 5.33 -12.37 13.62
N TYR A 172 4.24 -12.91 14.14
CA TYR A 172 3.27 -12.16 14.96
C TYR A 172 3.94 -11.47 16.16
N LYS A 173 4.83 -12.17 16.88
CA LYS A 173 5.57 -11.57 18.01
C LYS A 173 6.46 -10.40 17.56
N LYS A 174 7.05 -10.45 16.37
CA LYS A 174 7.87 -9.37 15.79
C LYS A 174 6.98 -8.19 15.39
N LEU A 175 5.83 -8.46 14.76
CA LEU A 175 4.82 -7.47 14.44
C LEU A 175 4.34 -6.73 15.71
N MET A 176 3.97 -7.44 16.77
CA MET A 176 3.48 -6.79 18.00
C MET A 176 4.53 -5.87 18.64
N LYS A 177 5.83 -6.17 18.50
CA LYS A 177 6.92 -5.30 18.96
C LYS A 177 7.02 -3.99 18.18
N SER A 178 6.60 -3.95 16.91
CA SER A 178 6.56 -2.71 16.12
C SER A 178 5.38 -1.80 16.49
N LYS A 179 4.48 -2.27 17.36
CA LYS A 179 3.32 -1.53 17.86
C LYS A 179 2.41 -0.99 16.73
N PRO A 180 1.85 -1.87 15.89
CA PRO A 180 0.93 -1.45 14.83
C PRO A 180 -0.23 -0.65 15.42
N ALA A 181 -0.72 0.32 14.66
CA ALA A 181 -1.70 1.30 15.12
C ALA A 181 -2.95 0.65 15.72
N TRP A 182 -3.47 -0.41 15.10
CA TRP A 182 -4.62 -1.17 15.61
C TRP A 182 -4.41 -1.82 16.98
N SER A 183 -3.16 -2.02 17.40
CA SER A 183 -2.80 -2.66 18.68
C SER A 183 -2.49 -1.67 19.81
N ARG A 184 -2.37 -0.37 19.48
CA ARG A 184 -2.09 0.66 20.48
C ARG A 184 -3.34 0.88 21.32
N LYS A 185 -3.20 0.86 22.65
CA LYS A 185 -4.28 1.25 23.55
C LYS A 185 -4.53 2.75 23.37
N THR A 186 -5.76 3.11 23.03
CA THR A 186 -6.26 4.49 23.01
C THR A 186 -6.33 5.07 24.42
#